data_AF-A0A950JN69-F1
#
_entry.id   AF-A0A950JN69-F1
#
_cell.length_a   1.000
_cell.length_b   1.000
_cell.length_c   1.000
_cell.angle_alpha   90.00
_cell.angle_beta   90.00
_cell.angle_gamma   90.00
#
_symmetry.space_group_name_H-M   'P 1'
#
loop_
_entity.id
_entity.type
_entity.pdbx_description
1 polymer ?
#
loop_
_entity_poly.entity_id
_entity_poly.type
_entity_poly.pdbx_seq_one_letter_code
_entity_poly.pdbx_strand_id
1 'polypeptide(L)'
;MGHLDEERVAVERGNRAASVRLPGEFHLMLIDPLENPELSRFLRDLLPRSSLTVSAFEPTRLSLCGVDEHAAMAAALPAGDERAIALSDEPFRHIKERLAEGLIERSEMSIEQALASAGHTMARKRPLIRRCEKNVHR
;
A
#
# COMPACT_ATOMS: atom_id res chain seq x y z
N MET A 1 -4.94 11.77 -11.99
CA MET A 1 -3.86 10.78 -11.88
C MET A 1 -4.40 9.59 -11.12
N GLY A 2 -4.04 8.38 -11.53
CA GLY A 2 -4.40 7.17 -10.79
C GLY A 2 -3.51 7.01 -9.55
N HIS A 3 -3.95 6.24 -8.55
CA HIS A 3 -3.21 6.00 -7.31
C HIS A 3 -1.80 5.44 -7.55
N LEU A 4 -1.68 4.51 -8.51
CA LEU A 4 -0.40 3.92 -8.92
C LEU A 4 0.55 4.94 -9.58
N ASP A 5 0.02 5.95 -10.28
CA ASP A 5 0.85 7.04 -10.81
C ASP A 5 1.41 7.89 -9.67
N GLU A 6 0.62 8.14 -8.63
CA GLU A 6 1.06 8.87 -7.45
C GLU A 6 2.17 8.10 -6.70
N GLU A 7 2.03 6.77 -6.59
CA GLU A 7 3.07 5.90 -6.03
C GLU A 7 4.38 6.00 -6.83
N ARG A 8 4.30 5.88 -8.15
CA ARG A 8 5.46 5.96 -9.04
C ARG A 8 6.15 7.31 -8.94
N VAL A 9 5.40 8.40 -8.99
CA VAL A 9 5.93 9.76 -8.87
C VAL A 9 6.57 9.99 -7.50
N ALA A 10 6.01 9.42 -6.42
CA ALA A 10 6.60 9.52 -5.09
C ALA A 10 7.97 8.85 -5.03
N VAL A 11 8.11 7.68 -5.65
CA VAL A 11 9.37 6.94 -5.79
C VAL A 11 10.37 7.73 -6.64
N GLU A 12 9.99 8.16 -7.84
CA GLU A 12 10.86 8.91 -8.77
C GLU A 12 11.39 10.21 -8.17
N ARG A 13 10.59 10.89 -7.33
CA ARG A 13 10.98 12.13 -6.66
C ARG A 13 11.75 11.91 -5.35
N GLY A 14 12.01 10.67 -4.95
CA GLY A 14 12.63 10.35 -3.68
C GLY A 14 11.80 10.80 -2.46
N ASN A 15 10.48 10.97 -2.62
CA ASN A 15 9.60 11.36 -1.53
C ASN A 15 9.32 10.16 -0.62
N ARG A 16 10.21 9.92 0.34
CA ARG A 16 10.16 8.76 1.24
C ARG A 16 8.83 8.63 2.00
N ALA A 17 8.31 9.75 2.53
CA ALA A 17 7.06 9.71 3.29
C ALA A 17 5.88 9.27 2.41
N ALA A 18 5.82 9.75 1.16
CA ALA A 18 4.81 9.31 0.20
C ALA A 18 5.06 7.89 -0.31
N SER A 19 6.32 7.48 -0.49
CA SER A 19 6.70 6.14 -0.96
C SER A 19 6.36 5.02 0.04
N VAL A 20 6.17 5.34 1.32
CA VAL A 20 5.68 4.40 2.34
C VAL A 20 4.16 4.46 2.46
N ARG A 21 3.60 5.67 2.46
CA ARG A 21 2.17 5.90 2.70
C ARG A 21 1.28 5.39 1.57
N LEU A 22 1.61 5.72 0.32
CA LEU A 22 0.76 5.44 -0.83
C LEU A 22 0.57 3.92 -1.08
N PRO A 23 1.61 3.07 -0.96
CA PRO A 23 1.44 1.63 -0.95
C PRO A 23 0.48 1.11 0.13
N GLY A 24 0.54 1.68 1.34
CA GLY A 24 -0.41 1.34 2.41
C GLY A 24 -1.86 1.72 2.07
N GLU A 25 -2.06 2.88 1.42
CA GLU A 25 -3.38 3.31 0.94
C GLU A 25 -3.93 2.41 -0.17
N PHE A 26 -3.09 1.84 -1.03
CA PHE A 26 -3.50 0.89 -2.05
C PHE A 26 -4.20 -0.34 -1.44
N HIS A 27 -3.64 -0.93 -0.37
CA HIS A 27 -4.28 -2.06 0.31
C HIS A 27 -5.63 -1.69 0.93
N LEU A 28 -5.79 -0.46 1.44
CA LEU A 28 -7.10 0.01 1.93
C LEU A 28 -8.12 0.21 0.80
N MET A 29 -7.67 0.60 -0.39
CA MET A 29 -8.55 0.72 -1.56
C MET A 29 -9.05 -0.65 -2.05
N LEU A 30 -8.28 -1.72 -1.85
CA LEU A 30 -8.70 -3.08 -2.19
C LEU A 30 -9.79 -3.62 -1.26
N ILE A 31 -9.82 -3.21 0.00
CA ILE A 31 -10.74 -3.76 1.00
C ILE A 31 -12.06 -3.02 1.11
N ASP A 32 -12.08 -1.71 0.78
CA ASP A 32 -13.30 -0.90 0.84
C ASP A 32 -14.47 -1.52 0.03
N PRO A 33 -14.25 -2.11 -1.17
CA PRO A 33 -15.32 -2.79 -1.93
C PRO A 33 -15.75 -4.14 -1.37
N LEU A 34 -14.98 -4.76 -0.46
CA LEU A 34 -15.28 -6.10 0.07
C LEU A 34 -16.35 -6.09 1.15
N GLU A 35 -16.76 -4.91 1.64
CA GLU A 35 -17.78 -4.70 2.68
C GLU A 35 -17.59 -5.58 3.94
N ASN A 36 -16.34 -5.96 4.23
CA ASN A 36 -15.99 -6.77 5.40
C ASN A 36 -15.45 -5.87 6.52
N PRO A 37 -16.26 -5.58 7.57
CA PRO A 37 -15.88 -4.64 8.61
C PRO A 37 -14.74 -5.14 9.50
N GLU A 38 -14.65 -6.45 9.73
CA GLU A 38 -13.59 -7.04 10.56
C GLU A 38 -12.24 -6.98 9.86
N LEU A 39 -12.19 -7.36 8.57
CA LEU A 39 -10.99 -7.25 7.75
C LEU A 39 -10.56 -5.79 7.60
N SER A 40 -11.53 -4.88 7.40
CA SER A 40 -11.29 -3.45 7.31
C SER A 40 -10.66 -2.89 8.58
N ARG A 41 -11.19 -3.25 9.75
CA ARG A 41 -10.62 -2.86 11.04
C ARG A 41 -9.21 -3.41 11.21
N PHE A 42 -9.02 -4.70 10.95
CA PHE A 42 -7.74 -5.37 11.09
C PHE A 42 -6.64 -4.70 10.24
N LEU A 43 -6.92 -4.42 8.96
CA LEU A 43 -5.93 -3.80 8.07
C LEU A 43 -5.68 -2.32 8.39
N ARG A 44 -6.71 -1.57 8.81
CA ARG A 44 -6.54 -0.19 9.28
C ARG A 44 -5.68 -0.11 10.54
N ASP A 45 -5.69 -1.14 11.38
CA ASP A 45 -4.80 -1.26 12.53
C ASP A 45 -3.40 -1.74 12.13
N LEU A 46 -3.30 -2.74 11.25
CA LEU A 46 -2.02 -3.37 10.88
C LEU A 46 -1.14 -2.47 10.01
N LEU A 47 -1.72 -1.84 8.98
CA LEU A 47 -0.96 -1.10 7.95
C LEU A 47 -0.15 0.08 8.51
N PRO A 48 -0.65 0.91 9.45
CA PRO A 48 0.15 1.96 10.08
C PRO A 48 1.36 1.41 10.84
N ARG A 49 1.21 0.27 11.52
CA ARG A 49 2.30 -0.38 12.27
C ARG A 49 3.37 -0.91 11.32
N SER A 50 2.96 -1.55 10.22
CA SER A 50 3.88 -2.00 9.17
C SER A 50 4.59 -0.82 8.51
N SER A 51 3.85 0.23 8.17
CA SER A 51 4.38 1.46 7.57
C SER A 51 5.43 2.12 8.48
N LEU A 52 5.17 2.19 9.79
CA LEU A 52 6.13 2.70 10.75
C LEU A 52 7.41 1.85 10.79
N THR A 53 7.29 0.52 10.78
CA THR A 53 8.44 -0.39 10.76
C THR A 53 9.26 -0.23 9.49
N VAL A 54 8.62 -0.20 8.32
CA VAL A 54 9.28 0.05 7.03
C VAL A 54 9.95 1.42 7.05
N SER A 55 9.27 2.44 7.54
CA SER A 55 9.85 3.78 7.65
C SER A 55 11.10 3.76 8.56
N ALA A 56 11.00 3.19 9.76
CA ALA A 56 12.07 3.23 10.75
C ALA A 56 13.28 2.33 10.44
N PHE A 57 13.10 1.24 9.67
CA PHE A 57 14.11 0.18 9.53
C PHE A 57 14.45 -0.20 8.09
N GLU A 58 13.78 0.37 7.08
CA GLU A 58 14.07 0.06 5.70
C GLU A 58 14.84 1.19 5.00
N PRO A 59 16.05 0.91 4.51
CA PRO A 59 16.78 1.82 3.64
C PRO A 59 15.95 2.22 2.42
N THR A 60 15.97 3.50 2.04
CA THR A 60 15.20 4.03 0.90
C THR A 60 15.46 3.27 -0.41
N ARG A 61 16.68 2.76 -0.60
CA ARG A 61 17.10 1.96 -1.75
C ARG A 61 16.36 0.62 -1.90
N LEU A 62 15.84 0.05 -0.80
CA LEU A 62 15.16 -1.25 -0.80
C LEU A 62 13.64 -1.12 -1.00
N SER A 63 13.10 0.09 -0.81
CA SER A 63 11.66 0.38 -0.89
C SER A 63 11.12 0.60 -2.31
N LEU A 64 11.95 0.41 -3.34
CA LEU A 64 11.64 0.78 -4.72
C LEU A 64 10.78 -0.25 -5.46
N CYS A 65 10.61 -1.47 -4.91
CA CYS A 65 10.03 -2.58 -5.68
C CYS A 65 8.48 -2.68 -5.65
N GLY A 66 7.79 -1.91 -4.80
CA GLY A 66 6.34 -2.12 -4.57
C GLY A 66 5.40 -1.63 -5.68
N VAL A 67 5.80 -0.63 -6.47
CA VAL A 67 4.87 0.03 -7.41
C VAL A 67 4.52 -0.88 -8.60
N ASP A 68 5.51 -1.61 -9.13
CA ASP A 68 5.30 -2.54 -10.24
C ASP A 68 4.47 -3.75 -9.81
N GLU A 69 4.67 -4.23 -8.57
CA GLU A 69 3.88 -5.30 -7.95
C GLU A 69 2.41 -4.85 -7.79
N HIS A 70 2.18 -3.63 -7.31
CA HIS A 70 0.84 -3.05 -7.17
C HIS A 70 0.13 -2.88 -8.52
N ALA A 71 0.86 -2.46 -9.55
CA ALA A 71 0.33 -2.35 -10.91
C ALA A 71 -0.05 -3.73 -11.48
N ALA A 72 0.80 -4.74 -11.29
CA ALA A 72 0.52 -6.10 -11.71
C ALA A 72 -0.72 -6.67 -11.00
N MET A 73 -0.86 -6.47 -9.69
CA MET A 73 -2.05 -6.88 -8.93
C MET A 73 -3.31 -6.18 -9.42
N ALA A 74 -3.27 -4.85 -9.61
CA ALA A 74 -4.40 -4.07 -10.07
C ALA A 74 -4.89 -4.51 -11.46
N ALA A 75 -4.00 -5.02 -12.31
CA ALA A 75 -4.34 -5.60 -13.61
C ALA A 75 -4.91 -7.02 -13.51
N ALA A 76 -4.46 -7.84 -12.55
CA ALA A 76 -4.89 -9.22 -12.39
C ALA A 76 -6.26 -9.37 -11.70
N LEU A 77 -6.57 -8.50 -10.72
CA LEU A 77 -7.79 -8.58 -9.90
C LEU A 77 -9.09 -8.55 -10.71
N PRO A 78 -9.30 -7.64 -11.70
CA PRO A 78 -10.56 -7.57 -12.45
C PRO A 78 -10.84 -8.81 -13.30
N ALA A 79 -9.78 -9.54 -13.69
CA ALA A 79 -9.89 -10.76 -14.47
C ALA A 79 -10.16 -12.01 -13.61
N GLY A 80 -10.16 -11.88 -12.28
CA GLY A 80 -10.23 -13.04 -11.38
C GLY A 80 -9.01 -13.96 -11.52
N ASP A 81 -7.88 -13.41 -11.95
CA ASP A 81 -6.67 -14.17 -12.24
C ASP A 81 -6.00 -14.61 -10.93
N GLU A 82 -5.77 -15.91 -10.76
CA GLU A 82 -5.12 -16.50 -9.58
C GLU A 82 -3.72 -15.92 -9.34
N ARG A 83 -3.07 -15.38 -10.37
CA ARG A 83 -1.80 -14.66 -10.23
C ARG A 83 -1.89 -13.49 -9.26
N ALA A 84 -3.06 -12.88 -9.04
CA ALA A 84 -3.24 -11.83 -8.04
C ALA A 84 -2.86 -12.32 -6.63
N ILE A 85 -3.10 -13.59 -6.31
CA ILE A 85 -2.73 -14.20 -5.03
C ILE A 85 -1.21 -14.31 -4.93
N ALA A 86 -0.55 -14.84 -5.96
CA ALA A 86 0.90 -14.96 -5.99
C ALA A 86 1.58 -13.58 -5.89
N LEU A 87 1.07 -12.59 -6.63
CA LEU A 87 1.55 -11.21 -6.60
C LEU A 87 1.38 -10.56 -5.22
N SER A 88 0.37 -10.97 -4.44
CA SER A 88 0.16 -10.47 -3.07
C SER A 88 1.15 -11.03 -2.04
N ASP A 89 1.76 -12.20 -2.29
CA ASP A 89 2.78 -12.79 -1.40
C ASP A 89 4.20 -12.25 -1.68
N GLU A 90 4.42 -11.73 -2.88
CA GLU A 90 5.73 -11.28 -3.35
C GLU A 90 6.38 -10.19 -2.45
N PRO A 91 5.66 -9.14 -2.00
CA PRO A 91 6.23 -8.18 -1.06
C PRO A 91 6.69 -8.83 0.25
N PHE A 92 5.96 -9.84 0.75
CA PHE A 92 6.35 -10.56 1.96
C PHE A 92 7.58 -11.43 1.73
N ARG A 93 7.75 -12.02 0.55
CA ARG A 93 8.97 -12.75 0.16
C ARG A 93 10.18 -11.82 0.20
N HIS A 94 10.09 -10.64 -0.41
CA HIS A 94 11.16 -9.64 -0.38
C HIS A 94 11.53 -9.21 1.05
N ILE A 95 10.54 -9.01 1.92
CA ILE A 95 10.78 -8.69 3.34
C ILE A 95 11.48 -9.85 4.05
N LYS A 96 11.03 -11.09 3.83
CA LYS A 96 11.62 -12.32 4.40
C LYS A 96 13.09 -12.48 3.99
N GLU A 97 13.41 -12.27 2.72
CA GLU A 97 14.78 -12.36 2.20
C GLU A 97 15.69 -11.31 2.82
N ARG A 98 15.25 -10.05 2.85
CA ARG A 98 16.01 -8.96 3.47
C ARG A 98 16.26 -9.17 4.96
N LEU A 99 15.29 -9.76 5.67
CA LEU A 99 15.46 -10.17 7.07
C LEU A 99 16.51 -11.27 7.21
N ALA A 100 16.46 -12.30 6.36
CA ALA A 100 17.42 -13.41 6.38
C ALA A 100 18.85 -12.96 6.04
N GLU A 101 18.99 -11.99 5.15
CA GLU A 101 20.28 -11.41 4.74
C GLU A 101 20.82 -10.35 5.70
N GLY A 102 20.04 -9.97 6.72
CA GLY A 102 20.44 -8.95 7.70
C GLY A 102 20.52 -7.53 7.13
N LEU A 103 19.84 -7.25 6.01
CA LEU A 103 19.87 -5.96 5.30
C LEU A 103 18.91 -4.90 5.89
N ILE A 104 18.31 -5.20 7.04
CA ILE A 104 17.45 -4.27 7.78
C ILE A 104 18.33 -3.46 8.74
N GLU A 105 18.71 -2.28 8.27
CA GLU A 105 19.49 -1.30 9.05
C GLU A 105 18.55 -0.21 9.57
N ARG A 106 18.80 0.29 10.78
CA ARG A 106 18.03 1.41 11.32
C ARG A 106 18.13 2.60 10.34
N SER A 107 16.99 3.13 9.92
CA SER A 107 16.95 4.31 9.06
C SER A 107 17.39 5.53 9.88
N GLU A 108 18.20 6.41 9.28
CA GLU A 108 18.60 7.73 9.83
C GLU A 108 17.43 8.74 9.90
N MET A 109 16.18 8.29 9.84
CA MET A 109 15.02 9.17 9.84
C MET A 109 14.67 9.64 11.26
N SER A 110 14.25 10.89 11.35
CA SER A 110 13.63 11.42 12.56
C SER A 110 12.32 10.66 12.86
N ILE A 111 12.01 10.50 14.15
CA ILE A 111 10.74 9.94 14.63
C ILE A 111 9.54 10.68 14.01
N GLU A 112 9.64 11.99 13.83
CA GLU A 112 8.58 12.82 13.24
C GLU A 112 8.30 12.42 11.78
N GLN A 113 9.36 12.15 11.01
CA GLN A 113 9.24 11.71 9.61
C GLN A 113 8.66 10.30 9.53
N ALA A 114 9.08 9.41 10.44
CA ALA A 114 8.55 8.06 10.54
C ALA A 114 7.04 8.07 10.86
N LEU A 115 6.62 8.88 11.85
CA LEU A 115 5.21 9.04 12.21
C LEU A 115 4.39 9.71 11.10
N ALA A 116 4.94 10.72 10.41
CA ALA A 116 4.25 11.40 9.31
C ALA A 116 3.91 10.45 8.15
N SER A 117 4.79 9.47 7.88
CA SER A 117 4.58 8.44 6.86
C SER A 117 3.52 7.40 7.25
N ALA A 118 3.37 7.09 8.54
CA ALA A 118 2.42 6.10 9.05
C ALA A 118 1.04 6.68 9.39
N GLY A 119 0.96 7.95 9.81
CA GLY A 119 -0.25 8.55 10.38
C GLY A 119 -1.37 8.91 9.38
N HIS A 120 -1.04 9.07 8.09
CA HIS A 120 -2.01 9.51 7.08
C HIS A 120 -2.83 8.38 6.44
N THR A 121 -2.41 7.11 6.60
CA THR A 121 -3.19 5.91 6.20
C THR A 121 -4.57 5.88 6.87
N MET A 122 -4.76 6.62 7.97
CA MET A 122 -6.01 6.75 8.72
C MET A 122 -6.95 7.84 8.20
N ALA A 123 -6.48 8.74 7.32
CA ALA A 123 -7.13 10.03 7.07
C ALA A 123 -7.56 10.23 5.61
N ARG A 124 -8.38 9.33 5.05
CA ARG A 124 -9.29 9.68 3.94
C ARG A 124 -10.64 9.01 4.11
N LYS A 125 -11.61 9.71 4.71
CA LYS A 125 -13.02 9.50 4.36
C LYS A 125 -13.24 10.12 2.97
N ARG A 126 -13.08 9.35 1.90
CA ARG A 126 -13.64 9.76 0.60
C ARG A 126 -15.13 9.40 0.58
N PRO A 127 -16.00 10.27 0.05
CA PRO A 127 -17.43 10.01 0.01
C PRO A 127 -17.68 8.81 -0.93
N LEU A 128 -18.57 7.93 -0.47
CA LEU A 128 -19.10 6.77 -1.18
C LEU A 128 -19.35 7.11 -2.66
N ILE A 129 -18.78 6.31 -3.55
CA ILE A 129 -19.04 6.35 -4.99
C ILE A 129 -20.57 6.33 -5.16
N ARG A 130 -21.14 7.42 -5.69
CA ARG A 130 -22.58 7.48 -6.01
C ARG A 130 -22.86 6.38 -7.04
N ARG A 131 -23.58 5.34 -6.60
CA ARG A 131 -24.15 4.32 -7.46
C ARG A 131 -25.03 5.03 -8.50
N CYS A 132 -24.61 4.98 -9.77
CA CYS A 132 -25.44 5.44 -10.87
C CYS A 132 -26.50 4.36 -11.14
N GLU A 133 -27.55 4.34 -10.33
CA GLU A 133 -28.78 3.64 -10.69
C GLU A 133 -29.52 4.51 -11.69
N LYS A 134 -29.45 4.14 -12.97
CA LYS A 134 -30.48 4.49 -13.94
C LYS A 134 -30.93 3.23 -14.67
N ASN A 135 -32.06 2.73 -14.20
CA ASN A 135 -32.99 1.89 -14.93
C ASN A 135 -33.11 2.30 -16.41
N VAL A 136 -32.93 1.34 -17.31
CA VAL A 136 -33.71 1.26 -18.55
C VAL A 136 -34.08 -0.21 -18.77
N HIS A 137 -35.17 -0.63 -18.12
CA HIS A 137 -36.11 -1.54 -18.76
C HIS A 137 -37.07 -0.66 -19.57
N ARG A 138 -36.97 -0.71 -20.90
CA ARG A 138 -38.11 -0.68 -21.79
C ARG A 138 -37.73 -1.22 -23.16
#